data_AF-A0A812QNV2-F1
#
_entry.id   AF-A0A812QNV2-F1
#
_cell.length_a   1.000
_cell.length_b   1.000
_cell.length_c   1.000
_cell.angle_alpha   90.00
_cell.angle_beta   90.00
_cell.angle_gamma   90.00
#
_symmetry.space_group_name_H-M   'P 1'
#
loop_
_entity.id
_entity.type
_entity.pdbx_description
1 polymer ?
#
loop_
_entity_poly.entity_id
_entity_poly.type
_entity_poly.pdbx_seq_one_letter_code
_entity_poly.pdbx_strand_id
1 'polypeptide(L)'
;MDDELEENATTLIFKLSKKLTQKDFLEVLNLYWQPPENQTPAYDFVHLPWKKLAVVNFTSPEACQSCLRVMRALVGSHDVWIVDLQQAKHQGLNENIAAFCSRATPVSFPKPLVFESGREITWEQAVQTFLASAPLPHGEADRADRTAETASCSSSSKDVSFPLALPEPTPPLERTQADFLQLISEDLRKCVHVEAGMVIFRL
;
A
#
# COMPACT_ATOMS: atom_id res chain seq x y z
N MET A 1 19.62 -6.81 -4.14
CA MET A 1 18.48 -7.40 -4.83
C MET A 1 18.10 -6.41 -5.88
N ASP A 2 18.22 -6.79 -7.14
CA ASP A 2 17.90 -5.92 -8.25
C ASP A 2 16.37 -5.76 -8.30
N ASP A 3 15.87 -4.66 -7.73
CA ASP A 3 14.47 -4.24 -7.87
C ASP A 3 14.23 -3.69 -9.28
N GLU A 4 14.48 -4.54 -10.29
CA GLU A 4 14.06 -4.27 -11.66
C GLU A 4 12.53 -4.27 -11.71
N LEU A 5 11.99 -3.18 -12.23
CA LEU A 5 10.56 -3.07 -12.48
C LEU A 5 10.19 -4.07 -13.58
N GLU A 6 9.06 -4.77 -13.42
CA GLU A 6 8.53 -5.57 -14.52
C GLU A 6 8.33 -4.70 -15.77
N GLU A 7 8.68 -5.24 -16.94
CA GLU A 7 8.71 -4.49 -18.22
C GLU A 7 7.38 -3.76 -18.51
N ASN A 8 6.26 -4.35 -18.09
CA ASN A 8 4.91 -3.87 -18.33
C ASN A 8 4.24 -3.22 -17.11
N ALA A 9 4.98 -2.93 -16.02
CA ALA A 9 4.38 -2.33 -14.84
C ALA A 9 3.95 -0.88 -15.09
N THR A 10 2.70 -0.57 -14.77
CA THR A 10 2.11 0.76 -14.89
C THR A 10 1.74 1.38 -13.54
N THR A 11 1.80 0.64 -12.43
CA THR A 11 1.35 1.10 -11.12
C THR A 11 2.48 1.08 -10.09
N LEU A 12 2.67 2.22 -9.42
CA LEU A 12 3.62 2.38 -8.32
C LEU A 12 2.91 2.67 -6.99
N ILE A 13 3.53 2.20 -5.91
CA ILE A 13 3.17 2.49 -4.52
C ILE A 13 4.25 3.36 -3.91
N PHE A 14 3.87 4.56 -3.50
CA PHE A 14 4.71 5.53 -2.82
C PHE A 14 4.48 5.45 -1.31
N LYS A 15 5.56 5.23 -0.56
CA LYS A 15 5.55 5.33 0.90
C LYS A 15 6.03 6.72 1.31
N LEU A 16 5.24 7.40 2.13
CA LEU A 16 5.47 8.80 2.47
C LEU A 16 5.97 8.97 3.90
N SER A 17 6.87 9.92 4.13
CA SER A 17 7.41 10.24 5.46
C SER A 17 6.37 10.97 6.33
N LYS A 18 5.51 11.77 5.70
CA LYS A 18 4.49 12.59 6.34
C LYS A 18 3.10 12.38 5.75
N LYS A 19 2.10 12.89 6.46
CA LYS A 19 0.69 12.82 6.06
C LYS A 19 0.43 13.85 4.95
N LEU A 20 -0.06 13.41 3.80
CA LEU A 20 -0.40 14.29 2.67
C LEU A 20 -1.87 14.14 2.28
N THR A 21 -2.46 15.24 1.79
CA THR A 21 -3.70 15.15 1.01
C THR A 21 -3.40 14.68 -0.41
N GLN A 22 -4.42 14.25 -1.16
CA GLN A 22 -4.27 13.91 -2.58
C GLN A 22 -3.68 15.09 -3.37
N LYS A 23 -4.17 16.31 -3.11
CA LYS A 23 -3.68 17.53 -3.76
C LYS A 23 -2.19 17.77 -3.46
N ASP A 24 -1.80 17.74 -2.19
CA ASP A 24 -0.40 17.98 -1.81
C ASP A 24 0.53 16.92 -2.41
N PHE A 25 0.09 15.66 -2.46
CA PHE A 25 0.86 14.58 -3.08
C PHE A 25 1.07 14.83 -4.58
N LEU A 26 0.03 15.26 -5.30
CA LEU A 26 0.13 15.57 -6.73
C LEU A 26 1.03 16.78 -7.01
N GLU A 27 0.96 17.82 -6.17
CA GLU A 27 1.87 18.97 -6.27
C GLU A 27 3.33 18.54 -6.11
N VAL A 28 3.62 17.65 -5.15
CA VAL A 28 4.96 17.08 -4.93
C VAL A 28 5.40 16.20 -6.09
N LEU A 29 4.51 15.34 -6.60
CA LEU A 29 4.80 14.48 -7.73
C LEU A 29 5.17 15.31 -8.97
N ASN A 30 4.38 16.34 -9.29
CA ASN A 30 4.60 17.23 -10.43
C ASN A 30 5.81 18.16 -10.25
N LEU A 31 6.19 18.47 -9.00
CA LEU A 31 7.39 19.25 -8.69
C LEU A 31 8.66 18.47 -9.04
N TYR A 32 8.71 17.19 -8.67
CA TYR A 32 9.92 16.37 -8.81
C TYR A 32 10.00 15.61 -10.12
N TRP A 33 8.86 15.30 -10.72
CA TRP A 33 8.80 14.55 -11.97
C TRP A 33 7.93 15.28 -12.98
N GLN A 34 8.53 15.58 -14.13
CA GLN A 34 7.81 16.09 -15.29
C GLN A 34 7.60 14.93 -16.27
N PRO A 35 6.35 14.66 -16.68
CA PRO A 35 6.09 13.60 -17.64
C PRO A 35 6.74 13.91 -19.01
N PRO A 36 7.03 12.88 -19.83
CA PRO A 36 7.52 13.06 -21.19
C PRO A 36 6.59 13.96 -22.02
N GLU A 37 7.15 14.68 -23.00
CA GLU A 37 6.43 15.66 -23.83
C GLU A 37 5.08 15.12 -24.35
N ASN A 38 4.02 15.95 -24.23
CA ASN A 38 2.63 15.70 -24.65
C ASN A 38 1.76 14.77 -23.77
N GLN A 39 2.20 14.38 -22.57
CA GLN A 39 1.40 13.53 -21.67
C GLN A 39 1.17 14.18 -20.29
N THR A 40 0.33 15.21 -20.21
CA THR A 40 -0.02 15.84 -18.93
C THR A 40 -1.52 15.74 -18.65
N PRO A 41 -1.94 15.05 -17.56
CA PRO A 41 -1.15 14.13 -16.71
C PRO A 41 -0.82 12.80 -17.41
N ALA A 42 0.35 12.22 -17.12
CA ALA A 42 0.75 10.86 -17.55
C ALA A 42 0.31 9.78 -16.54
N TYR A 43 -0.76 10.05 -15.81
CA TYR A 43 -1.37 9.14 -14.85
C TYR A 43 -2.89 9.21 -14.97
N ASP A 44 -3.55 8.09 -14.72
CA ASP A 44 -4.99 7.91 -14.86
C ASP A 44 -5.68 7.46 -13.57
N PHE A 45 -4.91 7.10 -12.53
CA PHE A 45 -5.43 6.71 -11.22
C PHE A 45 -4.52 7.20 -10.10
N VAL A 46 -5.10 7.83 -9.07
CA VAL A 46 -4.38 8.28 -7.87
C VAL A 46 -5.22 8.03 -6.63
N HIS A 47 -4.71 7.20 -5.73
CA HIS A 47 -5.41 6.84 -4.51
C HIS A 47 -4.49 6.90 -3.29
N LEU A 48 -4.91 7.60 -2.24
CA LEU A 48 -4.22 7.65 -0.95
C LEU A 48 -5.07 6.86 0.08
N PRO A 49 -4.97 5.51 0.12
CA PRO A 49 -5.76 4.70 1.06
C PRO A 49 -5.44 5.03 2.52
N TRP A 50 -4.20 5.47 2.76
CA TRP A 50 -3.73 5.91 4.06
C TRP A 50 -2.96 7.21 3.92
N LYS A 51 -2.91 7.99 5.01
CA LYS A 51 -2.25 9.30 5.00
C LYS A 51 -0.77 9.26 4.58
N LYS A 52 -0.11 8.09 4.64
CA LYS A 52 1.32 7.89 4.32
C LYS A 52 1.58 6.91 3.17
N LEU A 53 0.55 6.59 2.37
CA LEU A 53 0.67 5.70 1.23
C LEU A 53 -0.09 6.28 0.05
N ALA A 54 0.54 6.34 -1.11
CA ALA A 54 -0.13 6.68 -2.36
C ALA A 54 0.05 5.56 -3.39
N VAL A 55 -0.98 5.30 -4.17
CA VAL A 55 -0.98 4.39 -5.31
C VAL A 55 -1.25 5.23 -6.55
N VAL A 56 -0.38 5.11 -7.55
CA VAL A 56 -0.49 5.86 -8.81
C VAL A 56 -0.41 4.87 -9.96
N ASN A 57 -1.41 4.86 -10.84
CA ASN A 57 -1.33 4.20 -12.14
C ASN A 57 -0.97 5.24 -13.21
N PHE A 58 0.06 4.92 -13.98
CA PHE A 58 0.53 5.69 -15.12
C PHE A 58 -0.16 5.20 -16.39
N THR A 59 -0.31 6.11 -17.35
CA THR A 59 -0.94 5.80 -18.66
C THR A 59 -0.10 4.88 -19.54
N SER A 60 1.18 4.70 -19.20
CA SER A 60 2.12 3.87 -19.95
C SER A 60 3.24 3.30 -19.05
N PRO A 61 3.80 2.12 -19.35
CA PRO A 61 4.97 1.58 -18.66
C PRO A 61 6.18 2.53 -18.74
N GLU A 62 6.35 3.25 -19.85
CA GLU A 62 7.44 4.19 -20.03
C GLU A 62 7.34 5.38 -19.05
N ALA A 63 6.13 5.92 -18.85
CA ALA A 63 5.89 6.96 -17.86
C ALA A 63 6.14 6.45 -16.43
N CYS A 64 5.69 5.23 -16.13
CA CYS A 64 5.92 4.56 -14.84
C CYS A 64 7.42 4.40 -14.55
N GLN A 65 8.18 3.84 -15.51
CA GLN A 65 9.63 3.64 -15.40
C GLN A 65 10.39 4.97 -15.28
N SER A 66 9.99 5.98 -16.05
CA SER A 66 10.55 7.33 -15.98
C SER A 66 10.37 7.92 -14.58
N CYS A 67 9.15 7.87 -14.04
CA CYS A 67 8.84 8.34 -12.69
C CYS A 67 9.65 7.58 -11.63
N LEU A 68 9.67 6.24 -11.71
CA LEU A 68 10.44 5.39 -10.81
C LEU A 68 11.92 5.78 -10.76
N ARG A 69 12.54 5.99 -11.92
CA ARG A 69 13.96 6.36 -12.02
C ARG A 69 14.25 7.70 -11.35
N VAL A 70 13.44 8.72 -11.66
CA VAL A 70 13.60 10.06 -11.09
C VAL A 70 13.38 10.02 -9.58
N MET A 71 12.31 9.38 -9.13
CA MET A 71 11.96 9.33 -7.71
C MET A 71 12.95 8.50 -6.90
N ARG A 72 13.45 7.37 -7.41
CA ARG A 72 14.49 6.57 -6.73
C ARG A 72 15.77 7.37 -6.49
N ALA A 73 16.17 8.23 -7.42
CA ALA A 73 17.33 9.11 -7.23
C ALA A 73 17.11 10.16 -6.12
N LEU A 74 15.86 10.44 -5.77
CA LEU A 74 15.46 11.41 -4.75
C LEU A 74 15.19 10.77 -3.39
N VAL A 75 14.88 9.47 -3.33
CA VAL A 75 14.62 8.73 -2.07
C VAL A 75 15.81 8.90 -1.11
N GLY A 76 15.51 9.29 0.13
CA GLY A 76 16.51 9.52 1.17
C GLY A 76 17.05 10.96 1.25
N SER A 77 16.69 11.82 0.30
CA SER A 77 17.00 13.26 0.39
C SER A 77 16.16 13.93 1.47
N HIS A 78 16.76 14.82 2.28
CA HIS A 78 16.09 15.44 3.43
C HIS A 78 14.82 16.24 3.09
N ASP A 79 14.72 16.77 1.87
CA ASP A 79 13.61 17.59 1.41
C ASP A 79 12.50 16.79 0.68
N VAL A 80 12.72 15.49 0.48
CA VAL A 80 11.82 14.63 -0.29
C VAL A 80 10.96 13.81 0.66
N TRP A 81 9.64 13.89 0.48
CA TRP A 81 8.69 13.22 1.39
C TRP A 81 8.41 11.76 1.03
N ILE A 82 9.12 11.21 0.05
CA ILE A 82 9.02 9.82 -0.41
C ILE A 82 10.14 9.02 0.25
N VAL A 83 9.75 8.04 1.07
CA VAL A 83 10.66 7.18 1.84
C VAL A 83 11.02 5.93 1.06
N ASP A 84 10.08 5.43 0.27
CA ASP A 84 10.19 4.16 -0.42
C ASP A 84 9.23 4.14 -1.62
N LEU A 85 9.58 3.34 -2.62
CA LEU A 85 8.87 3.25 -3.89
C LEU A 85 8.97 1.83 -4.46
N GLN A 86 7.81 1.20 -4.65
CA GLN A 86 7.71 -0.17 -5.13
C GLN A 86 6.61 -0.31 -6.17
N GLN A 87 6.67 -1.35 -7.01
CA GLN A 87 5.55 -1.69 -7.88
C GLN A 87 4.35 -2.20 -7.09
N ALA A 88 3.14 -1.90 -7.56
CA ALA A 88 1.93 -2.42 -6.96
C ALA A 88 1.71 -3.90 -7.32
N LYS A 89 0.95 -4.63 -6.49
CA LYS A 89 0.48 -5.98 -6.85
C LYS A 89 -0.56 -5.93 -7.98
N HIS A 90 -1.39 -4.90 -7.99
CA HIS A 90 -2.40 -4.66 -9.03
C HIS A 90 -1.83 -3.66 -10.03
N GLN A 91 -1.63 -4.12 -11.26
CA GLN A 91 -1.09 -3.33 -12.37
C GLN A 91 -2.23 -2.98 -13.32
N GLY A 92 -2.29 -1.73 -13.77
CA GLY A 92 -3.32 -1.25 -14.69
C GLY A 92 -4.50 -0.55 -14.02
N LEU A 93 -5.17 0.32 -14.77
CA LEU A 93 -6.29 1.13 -14.29
C LEU A 93 -7.47 0.25 -13.83
N ASN A 94 -7.87 -0.71 -14.67
CA ASN A 94 -9.05 -1.55 -14.45
C ASN A 94 -8.89 -2.40 -13.17
N GLU A 95 -7.72 -2.98 -12.99
CA GLU A 95 -7.34 -3.81 -11.85
C GLU A 95 -7.34 -3.01 -10.55
N ASN A 96 -6.84 -1.78 -10.59
CA ASN A 96 -6.83 -0.88 -9.43
C ASN A 96 -8.24 -0.42 -9.05
N ILE A 97 -9.09 -0.09 -10.04
CA ILE A 97 -10.51 0.23 -9.81
C ILE A 97 -11.24 -0.99 -9.22
N ALA A 98 -11.06 -2.17 -9.80
CA ALA A 98 -11.67 -3.41 -9.31
C ALA A 98 -11.20 -3.75 -7.87
N ALA A 99 -9.90 -3.61 -7.60
CA ALA A 99 -9.33 -3.82 -6.28
C ALA A 99 -9.93 -2.84 -5.26
N PHE A 100 -10.09 -1.56 -5.62
CA PHE A 100 -10.76 -0.58 -4.76
C PHE A 100 -12.22 -0.97 -4.50
N CYS A 101 -13.01 -1.25 -5.54
CA CYS A 101 -14.41 -1.66 -5.41
C CYS A 101 -14.59 -2.90 -4.52
N SER A 102 -13.70 -3.88 -4.61
CA SER A 102 -13.76 -5.11 -3.79
C SER A 102 -13.45 -4.89 -2.31
N ARG A 103 -12.70 -3.83 -1.98
CA ARG A 103 -12.22 -3.55 -0.60
C ARG A 103 -12.93 -2.36 0.05
N ALA A 104 -13.54 -1.49 -0.74
CA ALA A 104 -14.19 -0.28 -0.26
C ALA A 104 -15.43 -0.63 0.56
N THR A 105 -15.29 -0.57 1.88
CA THR A 105 -16.45 -0.44 2.76
C THR A 105 -17.07 0.95 2.58
N PRO A 106 -18.41 1.11 2.57
CA PRO A 106 -19.09 2.34 2.15
C PRO A 106 -18.73 3.65 2.88
N VAL A 107 -17.93 3.64 3.96
CA VAL A 107 -17.99 4.73 4.96
C VAL A 107 -16.64 5.40 5.30
N SER A 108 -15.46 4.94 4.88
CA SER A 108 -14.21 5.42 5.54
C SER A 108 -13.01 5.83 4.67
N PHE A 109 -13.01 5.64 3.34
CA PHE A 109 -11.82 5.94 2.54
C PHE A 109 -12.05 7.10 1.56
N PRO A 110 -11.05 7.98 1.36
CA PRO A 110 -11.11 8.96 0.29
C PRO A 110 -11.21 8.22 -1.05
N LYS A 111 -12.13 8.66 -1.91
CA LYS A 111 -12.28 8.06 -3.24
C LYS A 111 -10.99 8.30 -4.06
N PRO A 112 -10.57 7.36 -4.91
CA PRO A 112 -9.51 7.60 -5.89
C PRO A 112 -9.87 8.75 -6.83
N LEU A 113 -8.86 9.50 -7.26
CA LEU A 113 -8.97 10.36 -8.43
C LEU A 113 -8.72 9.51 -9.67
N VAL A 114 -9.58 9.63 -10.66
CA VAL A 114 -9.46 8.92 -11.94
C VAL A 114 -9.47 9.94 -13.06
N PHE A 115 -8.58 9.76 -14.03
CA PHE A 115 -8.44 10.66 -15.17
C PHE A 115 -8.67 9.90 -16.47
N GLU A 116 -9.47 10.48 -17.35
CA GLU A 116 -9.67 10.02 -18.71
C GLU A 116 -9.16 11.10 -19.67
N SER A 117 -8.20 10.75 -20.52
CA SER A 117 -7.57 11.71 -21.45
C SER A 117 -7.10 13.00 -20.77
N GLY A 118 -6.56 12.85 -19.56
CA GLY A 118 -6.03 13.95 -18.75
C GLY A 118 -7.07 14.79 -18.01
N ARG A 119 -8.36 14.45 -18.10
CA ARG A 119 -9.44 15.12 -17.37
C ARG A 119 -9.93 14.25 -16.23
N GLU A 120 -10.07 14.83 -15.05
CA GLU A 120 -10.68 14.13 -13.92
C GLU A 120 -12.14 13.80 -14.23
N ILE A 121 -12.52 12.54 -14.00
CA ILE A 121 -13.89 12.05 -14.13
C ILE A 121 -14.43 11.64 -12.76
N THR A 122 -15.76 11.56 -12.62
CA THR A 122 -16.33 11.12 -11.35
C THR A 122 -16.06 9.63 -11.12
N TRP A 123 -16.02 9.23 -9.85
CA TRP A 123 -15.84 7.82 -9.50
C TRP A 123 -16.90 6.92 -10.12
N GLU A 124 -18.15 7.38 -10.16
CA GLU A 124 -19.27 6.63 -10.74
C GLU A 124 -19.08 6.45 -12.26
N GLN A 125 -18.57 7.46 -12.96
CA GLN A 125 -18.20 7.37 -14.38
C GLN A 125 -17.04 6.41 -14.61
N ALA A 126 -16.01 6.46 -13.75
CA ALA A 126 -14.85 5.56 -13.84
C ALA A 126 -15.27 4.09 -13.70
N VAL A 127 -16.07 3.76 -12.69
CA VAL A 127 -16.61 2.41 -12.46
C VAL A 127 -17.40 1.93 -13.68
N GLN A 128 -18.29 2.76 -14.22
CA GLN A 128 -19.09 2.40 -15.40
C GLN A 128 -18.23 2.19 -16.65
N THR A 129 -17.22 3.02 -16.86
CA THR A 129 -16.40 2.99 -18.09
C THR A 129 -15.41 1.82 -18.08
N PHE A 130 -14.71 1.63 -16.96
CA PHE A 130 -13.57 0.72 -16.87
C PHE A 130 -13.91 -0.67 -16.31
N LEU A 131 -14.99 -0.83 -15.55
CA LEU A 131 -15.42 -2.15 -15.08
C LEU A 131 -16.49 -2.80 -15.97
N ALA A 132 -17.32 -2.04 -16.70
CA ALA A 132 -18.28 -2.65 -17.61
C ALA A 132 -17.62 -3.31 -18.83
N SER A 133 -16.40 -2.91 -19.15
CA SER A 133 -15.59 -3.39 -20.26
C SER A 133 -14.59 -4.49 -19.86
N ALA A 134 -14.35 -4.69 -18.56
CA ALA A 134 -13.40 -5.68 -18.07
C ALA A 134 -14.08 -7.05 -17.88
N PRO A 135 -13.59 -8.14 -18.51
CA PRO A 135 -13.99 -9.48 -18.12
C PRO A 135 -13.55 -9.68 -16.67
N LEU A 136 -14.52 -9.88 -15.77
CA LEU A 136 -14.23 -10.10 -14.36
C LEU A 136 -13.17 -11.20 -14.22
N PRO A 137 -12.03 -10.93 -13.54
CA PRO A 137 -11.08 -11.98 -13.26
C PRO A 137 -11.83 -13.05 -12.50
N HIS A 138 -11.96 -14.22 -13.11
CA HIS A 138 -12.60 -15.36 -12.48
C HIS A 138 -11.84 -15.60 -11.20
N GLY A 139 -12.49 -15.32 -10.07
CA GLY A 139 -11.94 -15.59 -8.76
C GLY A 139 -11.71 -17.09 -8.67
N GLU A 140 -10.50 -17.54 -8.98
CA GLU A 140 -9.99 -18.74 -8.36
C GLU A 140 -9.96 -18.46 -6.87
N ALA A 141 -10.92 -19.09 -6.19
CA ALA A 141 -11.10 -19.10 -4.77
C ALA A 141 -9.87 -19.73 -4.13
N ASP A 142 -8.82 -18.94 -3.91
CA ASP A 142 -7.64 -19.33 -3.14
C ASP A 142 -7.94 -19.19 -1.63
N ARG A 143 -9.05 -19.83 -1.23
CA ARG A 143 -9.55 -19.92 0.13
C ARG A 143 -9.77 -21.39 0.50
N ALA A 144 -8.78 -22.22 0.23
CA ALA A 144 -8.71 -23.59 0.71
C ALA A 144 -7.27 -24.12 0.68
N ASP A 145 -6.40 -23.69 1.61
CA ASP A 145 -5.41 -24.61 2.21
C ASP A 145 -4.66 -24.00 3.41
N ARG A 146 -5.30 -24.03 4.58
CA ARG A 146 -4.60 -23.94 5.87
C ARG A 146 -5.30 -24.81 6.89
N THR A 147 -5.35 -26.11 6.62
CA THR A 147 -5.66 -27.12 7.63
C THR A 147 -4.82 -28.36 7.39
N ALA A 148 -3.94 -28.62 8.36
CA ALA A 148 -3.32 -29.89 8.68
C ALA A 148 -2.28 -30.46 7.70
N GLU A 149 -1.00 -30.36 8.08
CA GLU A 149 -0.17 -31.57 8.18
C GLU A 149 0.89 -31.43 9.28
N THR A 150 0.45 -31.78 10.49
CA THR A 150 1.28 -32.28 11.58
C THR A 150 1.51 -33.77 11.33
N ALA A 151 2.69 -34.15 10.84
CA ALA A 151 3.23 -35.50 10.97
C ALA A 151 4.76 -35.46 10.75
N SER A 152 5.53 -35.60 11.82
CA SER A 152 6.22 -36.85 12.16
C SER A 152 7.47 -37.09 11.31
N CYS A 153 8.59 -36.49 11.73
CA CYS A 153 9.93 -36.95 11.37
C CYS A 153 10.60 -37.47 12.64
N SER A 154 10.81 -38.78 12.66
CA SER A 154 11.50 -39.52 13.71
C SER A 154 12.90 -39.92 13.25
N SER A 155 13.83 -39.92 14.22
CA SER A 155 15.22 -40.43 14.19
C SER A 155 16.22 -39.65 13.31
N SER A 156 17.49 -39.43 13.68
CA SER A 156 18.38 -40.18 14.57
C SER A 156 19.45 -39.27 15.19
N SER A 157 19.89 -39.65 16.39
CA SER A 157 20.90 -38.99 17.22
C SER A 157 22.27 -38.85 16.57
N LYS A 158 22.89 -37.69 16.73
CA LYS A 158 24.34 -37.57 16.98
C LYS A 158 24.58 -36.46 18.00
N ASP A 159 25.21 -36.84 19.10
CA ASP A 159 25.67 -35.95 20.17
C ASP A 159 26.62 -34.88 19.63
N VAL A 160 26.29 -33.62 19.86
CA VAL A 160 27.23 -32.50 19.75
C VAL A 160 27.06 -31.63 20.99
N SER A 161 28.03 -31.72 21.91
CA SER A 161 28.09 -30.84 23.08
C SER A 161 28.59 -29.45 22.67
N PHE A 162 27.79 -28.42 22.93
CA PHE A 162 28.20 -27.02 22.88
C PHE A 162 28.13 -26.43 24.29
N PRO A 163 29.18 -25.77 24.80
CA PRO A 163 29.07 -24.86 25.93
C PRO A 163 28.92 -23.42 25.41
N LEU A 164 27.92 -22.69 25.93
CA LEU A 164 28.04 -21.39 26.60
C LEU A 164 26.69 -20.66 26.64
N ALA A 165 26.38 -20.19 27.84
CA ALA A 165 25.16 -19.51 28.27
C ALA A 165 24.63 -18.46 27.29
N LEU A 166 23.36 -18.63 26.90
CA LEU A 166 22.53 -17.54 26.39
C LEU A 166 22.12 -16.63 27.56
N PRO A 167 22.21 -15.30 27.43
CA PRO A 167 21.63 -14.39 28.41
C PRO A 167 20.11 -14.59 28.50
N GLU A 168 19.58 -14.54 29.72
CA GLU A 168 18.15 -14.72 29.98
C GLU A 168 17.30 -13.73 29.16
N PRO A 169 16.15 -14.18 28.63
CA PRO A 169 15.24 -13.31 27.91
C PRO A 169 14.72 -12.22 28.85
N THR A 170 14.99 -10.96 28.50
CA THR A 170 14.42 -9.79 29.16
C THR A 170 12.90 -9.91 29.16
N PRO A 171 12.21 -9.78 30.31
CA PRO A 171 10.76 -9.84 30.35
C PRO A 171 10.16 -8.73 29.47
N PRO A 172 9.05 -9.02 28.76
CA PRO A 172 8.39 -8.01 27.94
C PRO A 172 8.00 -6.83 28.82
N LEU A 173 8.39 -5.61 28.41
CA LEU A 173 7.92 -4.38 29.02
C LEU A 173 6.38 -4.42 29.04
N GLU A 174 5.78 -4.49 30.22
CA GLU A 174 4.35 -4.31 30.42
C GLU A 174 3.97 -2.88 29.99
N ARG A 175 3.65 -2.71 28.71
CA ARG A 175 3.08 -1.46 28.21
C ARG A 175 1.70 -1.31 28.83
N THR A 176 1.53 -0.25 29.61
CA THR A 176 0.27 -0.01 30.31
C THR A 176 -0.79 0.45 29.31
N GLN A 177 -2.06 0.22 29.63
CA GLN A 177 -3.20 0.69 28.83
C GLN A 177 -3.15 2.20 28.56
N ALA A 178 -2.52 2.97 29.46
CA ALA A 178 -2.32 4.41 29.33
C ALA A 178 -1.38 4.78 28.16
N ASP A 179 -0.36 3.96 27.88
CA ASP A 179 0.62 4.21 26.81
C ASP A 179 -0.02 4.06 25.42
N PHE A 180 -0.95 3.11 25.28
CA PHE A 180 -1.67 2.90 24.01
C PHE A 180 -2.64 4.05 23.68
N LEU A 181 -3.28 4.65 24.69
CA LEU A 181 -4.21 5.76 24.48
C LEU A 181 -3.52 7.07 24.09
N GLN A 182 -2.23 7.22 24.38
CA GLN A 182 -1.45 8.38 23.94
C GLN A 182 -1.14 8.36 22.43
N LEU A 183 -1.15 7.19 21.79
CA LEU A 183 -0.87 7.03 20.36
C LEU A 183 -2.11 7.23 19.47
N ILE A 184 -3.31 7.24 20.05
CA ILE A 184 -4.58 7.41 19.34
C ILE A 184 -4.94 8.90 19.30
N SER A 185 -5.19 9.44 18.10
CA SER A 185 -5.60 10.85 17.95
C SER A 185 -6.89 11.14 18.70
N GLU A 186 -7.06 12.35 19.21
CA GLU A 186 -8.21 12.72 20.06
C GLU A 186 -9.57 12.36 19.45
N ASP A 187 -9.72 12.50 18.12
CA ASP A 187 -10.94 12.17 17.39
C ASP A 187 -11.33 10.68 17.48
N LEU A 188 -10.36 9.78 17.62
CA LEU A 188 -10.58 8.33 17.65
C LEU A 188 -10.79 7.79 19.07
N ARG A 189 -10.47 8.57 20.12
CA ARG A 189 -10.63 8.13 21.51
C ARG A 189 -12.09 7.87 21.91
N LYS A 190 -13.05 8.51 21.22
CA LYS A 190 -14.49 8.29 21.46
C LYS A 190 -15.03 7.01 20.80
N CYS A 191 -14.33 6.50 19.79
CA CYS A 191 -14.74 5.34 18.99
C CYS A 191 -13.93 4.08 19.33
N VAL A 192 -12.97 4.17 20.25
CA VAL A 192 -12.04 3.09 20.58
C VAL A 192 -12.05 2.82 22.08
N HIS A 193 -12.21 1.56 22.46
CA HIS A 193 -12.00 1.09 23.84
C HIS A 193 -10.97 -0.04 23.85
N VAL A 194 -10.15 -0.13 24.89
CA VAL A 194 -9.15 -1.19 25.03
C VAL A 194 -9.59 -2.15 26.12
N GLU A 195 -9.76 -3.43 25.77
CA GLU A 195 -10.18 -4.50 26.67
C GLU A 195 -9.20 -5.67 26.57
N ALA A 196 -8.64 -6.13 27.70
CA ALA A 196 -7.64 -7.20 27.75
C ALA A 196 -6.43 -7.03 26.78
N GLY A 197 -5.99 -5.79 26.57
CA GLY A 197 -4.90 -5.47 25.63
C GLY A 197 -5.30 -5.44 24.15
N MET A 198 -6.58 -5.64 23.84
CA MET A 198 -7.13 -5.54 22.48
C MET A 198 -7.83 -4.20 22.27
N VAL A 199 -7.58 -3.58 21.11
CA VAL A 199 -8.21 -2.33 20.68
C VAL A 199 -9.53 -2.65 19.97
N ILE A 200 -10.66 -2.31 20.60
CA ILE A 200 -12.02 -2.54 20.09
C ILE A 200 -12.58 -1.23 19.55
N PHE A 201 -13.00 -1.25 18.28
CA PHE A 201 -13.68 -0.13 17.65
C PHE A 201 -15.19 -0.25 17.87
N ARG A 202 -15.80 0.77 18.47
CA ARG A 202 -17.27 0.92 18.51
C ARG A 202 -17.69 1.62 17.22
N LEU A 203 -18.17 0.81 16.27
CA LEU A 203 -18.83 1.28 15.04
C LEU A 203 -20.27 1.69 15.33
#